data_AF-A0A7G7YDX5-F1
#
_entry.id   AF-A0A7G7YDX5-F1
#
_cell.length_a   1.000
_cell.length_b   1.000
_cell.length_c   1.000
_cell.angle_alpha   90.00
_cell.angle_beta   90.00
_cell.angle_gamma   90.00
#
_symmetry.space_group_name_H-M   'P 1'
#
loop_
_entity.id
_entity.type
_entity.pdbx_description
1 polymer ?
#
loop_
_entity_poly.entity_id
_entity_poly.type
_entity_poly.pdbx_seq_one_letter_code
_entity_poly.pdbx_strand_id
1 'polypeptide(L)'
;MAEGSFGVKSNNSAFFSIKQKGIYNYEIIKAICYIITGRLPSDIKPCDADCYQLTLSSKKDVDLVLNFFSDPNNFPLMEYKLQRYNNLINYLKNSNRYKDISYFSSSSKNSEDKKSFLLGRCWRSVL
;
A
#
# COMPACT_ATOMS: atom_id res chain seq x y z
N MET A 1 -0.48 -2.47 11.68
CA MET A 1 -1.27 -3.06 10.58
C MET A 1 -2.76 -3.28 10.91
N ALA A 2 -3.14 -3.45 12.17
CA ALA A 2 -4.53 -3.73 12.55
C ALA A 2 -5.55 -2.65 12.12
N GLU A 3 -5.18 -1.36 12.22
CA GLU A 3 -6.12 -0.24 12.05
C GLU A 3 -6.19 0.33 10.63
N GLY A 4 -5.27 -0.08 9.73
CA GLY A 4 -5.31 0.34 8.33
C GLY A 4 -6.38 -0.40 7.53
N SER A 5 -7.12 0.30 6.69
CA SER A 5 -8.17 -0.25 5.85
C SER A 5 -7.98 0.14 4.39
N PHE A 6 -8.25 -0.82 3.51
CA PHE A 6 -8.25 -0.66 2.06
C PHE A 6 -9.69 -0.72 1.57
N GLY A 7 -10.05 0.11 0.60
CA GLY A 7 -11.39 0.08 0.05
C GLY A 7 -11.56 0.88 -1.23
N VAL A 8 -12.79 0.83 -1.73
CA VAL A 8 -13.26 1.57 -2.89
C VAL A 8 -14.51 2.34 -2.46
N LYS A 9 -14.52 3.65 -2.72
CA LYS A 9 -15.67 4.53 -2.47
C LYS A 9 -16.71 4.38 -3.59
N SER A 10 -17.93 4.82 -3.35
CA SER A 10 -19.03 4.80 -4.33
C SER A 10 -18.72 5.53 -5.65
N ASN A 11 -17.83 6.53 -5.61
CA ASN A 11 -17.36 7.26 -6.79
C ASN A 11 -16.23 6.54 -7.57
N ASN A 12 -16.06 5.23 -7.38
CA ASN A 12 -15.01 4.42 -7.98
C ASN A 12 -13.57 4.89 -7.65
N SER A 13 -13.38 5.62 -6.55
CA SER A 13 -12.04 5.97 -6.06
C SER A 13 -11.58 4.94 -5.03
N ALA A 14 -10.41 4.37 -5.26
CA ALA A 14 -9.70 3.59 -4.27
C ALA A 14 -9.15 4.47 -3.15
N PHE A 15 -9.03 3.90 -1.95
CA PHE A 15 -8.41 4.57 -0.82
C PHE A 15 -7.72 3.59 0.13
N PHE A 16 -6.79 4.16 0.87
CA PHE A 16 -6.27 3.61 2.11
C PHE A 16 -6.60 4.58 3.25
N SER A 17 -7.03 4.07 4.38
CA SER A 17 -7.27 4.91 5.56
C SER A 17 -6.80 4.27 6.84
N ILE A 18 -6.38 5.10 7.78
CA ILE A 18 -6.05 4.69 9.15
C ILE A 18 -6.82 5.62 10.08
N LYS A 19 -7.45 5.03 11.10
CA LYS A 19 -8.21 5.75 12.12
C LYS A 19 -7.74 5.28 13.48
N GLN A 20 -7.27 6.21 14.32
CA GLN A 20 -6.81 5.92 15.70
C GLN A 20 -7.45 6.91 16.68
N LYS A 21 -7.74 6.46 17.92
CA LYS A 21 -8.29 7.30 18.99
C LYS A 21 -7.19 7.76 19.95
N GLY A 22 -7.21 9.02 20.37
CA GLY A 22 -6.31 9.61 21.35
C GLY A 22 -5.40 10.69 20.76
N ILE A 23 -5.21 11.78 21.50
CA ILE A 23 -4.41 12.95 21.07
C ILE A 23 -2.96 12.60 20.70
N TYR A 24 -2.35 11.65 21.41
CA TYR A 24 -0.99 11.19 21.12
C TYR A 24 -0.87 10.43 19.80
N ASN A 25 -1.96 9.82 19.32
CA ASN A 25 -1.96 9.07 18.07
C ASN A 25 -1.99 9.97 16.83
N TYR A 26 -2.24 11.27 17.00
CA TYR A 26 -2.16 12.25 15.91
C TYR A 26 -0.77 12.29 15.27
N GLU A 27 0.29 12.33 16.07
CA GLU A 27 1.67 12.34 15.58
C GLU A 27 2.07 11.00 14.95
N ILE A 28 1.54 9.88 15.47
CA ILE A 28 1.73 8.55 14.87
C ILE A 28 1.13 8.51 13.47
N ILE A 29 -0.09 9.03 13.29
CA ILE A 29 -0.74 9.07 11.98
C ILE A 29 0.04 9.96 10.99
N LYS A 30 0.58 11.10 11.44
CA LYS A 30 1.47 11.93 10.61
C LYS A 30 2.73 11.18 10.19
N ALA A 31 3.37 10.48 11.12
CA ALA A 31 4.56 9.68 10.83
C ALA A 31 4.26 8.58 9.82
N ILE A 32 3.11 7.90 9.94
CA ILE A 32 2.68 6.89 8.96
C ILE A 32 2.45 7.52 7.58
N CYS A 33 1.79 8.70 7.52
CA CYS A 33 1.63 9.44 6.27
C CYS A 33 2.99 9.72 5.62
N TYR A 34 3.94 10.21 6.40
CA TYR A 34 5.28 10.53 5.92
C TYR A 34 6.04 9.30 5.43
N ILE A 35 5.99 8.18 6.16
CA ILE A 35 6.65 6.92 5.76
C ILE A 35 6.10 6.39 4.43
N ILE A 36 4.78 6.47 4.23
CA ILE A 36 4.15 5.95 3.01
C ILE A 36 4.34 6.90 1.83
N THR A 37 4.20 8.21 2.06
CA THR A 37 4.04 9.20 0.97
C THR A 37 5.21 10.15 0.81
N GLY A 38 6.16 10.18 1.75
CA GLY A 38 7.27 11.14 1.80
C GLY A 38 6.85 12.58 2.13
N ARG A 39 5.58 12.82 2.50
CA ARG A 39 5.06 14.16 2.81
C ARG A 39 4.27 14.17 4.11
N LEU A 40 4.35 15.30 4.81
CA LEU A 40 3.49 15.57 5.96
C LEU A 40 2.07 15.88 5.49
N PRO A 41 1.04 15.38 6.20
CA PRO A 41 -0.34 15.74 5.89
C PRO A 41 -0.60 17.19 6.27
N SER A 42 -1.26 17.93 5.39
CA SER A 42 -1.48 19.37 5.56
C SER A 42 -2.36 19.69 6.76
N ASP A 43 -3.39 18.88 7.02
CA ASP A 43 -4.22 18.94 8.23
C ASP A 43 -4.98 17.61 8.39
N ILE A 44 -4.81 16.93 9.55
CA ILE A 44 -5.68 15.81 9.94
C ILE A 44 -6.70 16.36 10.92
N LYS A 45 -7.94 16.57 10.45
CA LYS A 45 -9.03 17.01 11.31
C LYS A 45 -9.50 15.84 12.19
N PRO A 46 -9.81 16.08 13.49
CA PRO A 46 -10.45 15.06 14.31
C PRO A 46 -11.83 14.75 13.72
N CYS A 47 -12.16 13.46 13.63
CA CYS A 47 -13.43 13.00 13.09
C CYS A 47 -14.53 13.11 14.17
N ASP A 48 -14.30 12.49 15.34
CA ASP A 48 -15.19 12.49 16.51
C ASP A 48 -14.38 12.15 17.79
N ALA A 49 -14.66 12.79 18.93
CA ALA A 49 -14.16 12.41 20.27
C ALA A 49 -12.68 11.95 20.33
N ASP A 50 -11.76 12.87 19.98
CA ASP A 50 -10.31 12.64 19.94
C ASP A 50 -9.85 11.53 18.98
N CYS A 51 -10.64 11.24 17.95
CA CYS A 51 -10.27 10.29 16.91
C CYS A 51 -9.71 10.99 15.68
N TYR A 52 -8.53 10.57 15.24
CA TYR A 52 -7.83 11.12 14.10
C TYR A 52 -7.85 10.10 12.97
N GLN A 53 -8.10 10.58 11.75
CA GLN A 53 -8.19 9.75 10.57
C GLN A 53 -7.38 10.33 9.42
N LEU A 54 -6.48 9.52 8.88
CA LEU A 54 -5.83 9.80 7.61
C LEU A 54 -6.53 9.00 6.53
N THR A 55 -6.85 9.64 5.41
CA THR A 55 -7.37 8.97 4.21
C THR A 55 -6.55 9.40 3.00
N LEU A 56 -5.91 8.42 2.37
CA LEU A 56 -5.14 8.54 1.15
C LEU A 56 -5.99 8.01 -0.01
N SER A 57 -6.52 8.91 -0.85
CA SER A 57 -7.42 8.53 -1.95
C SER A 57 -7.06 9.13 -3.31
N SER A 58 -6.01 9.96 -3.40
CA SER A 58 -5.57 10.44 -4.70
C SER A 58 -4.93 9.29 -5.51
N LYS A 59 -4.93 9.37 -6.84
CA LYS A 59 -4.33 8.32 -7.69
C LYS A 59 -2.84 8.11 -7.35
N LYS A 60 -2.12 9.21 -7.07
CA LYS A 60 -0.71 9.18 -6.65
C LYS A 60 -0.54 8.53 -5.28
N ASP A 61 -1.38 8.89 -4.29
CA ASP A 61 -1.26 8.30 -2.96
C ASP A 61 -1.58 6.81 -2.97
N VAL A 62 -2.58 6.37 -3.75
CA VAL A 62 -2.90 4.95 -3.92
C VAL A 62 -1.70 4.19 -4.51
N ASP A 63 -1.05 4.75 -5.53
CA ASP A 63 0.15 4.16 -6.13
C ASP A 63 1.30 4.02 -5.10
N LEU A 64 1.54 5.06 -4.31
CA LEU A 64 2.54 5.03 -3.21
C LEU A 64 2.19 3.99 -2.14
N VAL A 65 0.91 3.87 -1.78
CA VAL A 65 0.43 2.85 -0.83
C VAL A 65 0.69 1.44 -1.37
N LEU A 66 0.38 1.18 -2.64
CA LEU A 66 0.63 -0.15 -3.24
C LEU A 66 2.12 -0.47 -3.25
N ASN A 67 2.96 0.48 -3.68
CA ASN A 67 4.41 0.33 -3.67
C ASN A 67 4.91 0.01 -2.25
N PHE A 68 4.46 0.75 -1.24
CA PHE A 68 4.84 0.54 0.16
C PHE A 68 4.50 -0.88 0.65
N PHE A 69 3.27 -1.35 0.45
CA PHE A 69 2.85 -2.68 0.94
C PHE A 69 3.35 -3.85 0.07
N SER A 70 3.90 -3.57 -1.11
CA SER A 70 4.51 -4.58 -1.99
C SER A 70 6.00 -4.80 -1.75
N ASP A 71 6.65 -3.86 -1.08
CA ASP A 71 8.09 -3.94 -0.81
C ASP A 71 8.37 -5.11 0.14
N PRO A 72 9.20 -6.09 -0.25
CA PRO A 72 9.54 -7.24 0.61
C PRO A 72 10.33 -6.85 1.86
N ASN A 73 10.92 -5.65 1.90
CA ASN A 73 11.61 -5.13 3.08
C ASN A 73 10.62 -4.61 4.15
N ASN A 74 9.36 -4.37 3.78
CA ASN A 74 8.32 -3.95 4.70
C ASN A 74 7.59 -5.15 5.30
N PHE A 75 6.98 -4.96 6.48
CA PHE A 75 6.28 -6.05 7.16
C PHE A 75 5.08 -6.53 6.32
N PRO A 76 4.97 -7.84 6.05
CA PRO A 76 3.97 -8.36 5.11
C PRO A 76 2.55 -8.23 5.65
N LEU A 77 1.60 -8.01 4.74
CA LEU A 77 0.17 -8.11 5.05
C LEU A 77 -0.19 -9.58 5.29
N MET A 78 -0.92 -9.84 6.37
CA MET A 78 -1.36 -11.19 6.74
C MET A 78 -2.88 -11.33 6.64
N GLU A 79 -3.31 -12.55 6.33
CA GLU A 79 -4.71 -13.01 6.41
C GLU A 79 -5.74 -12.06 5.77
N TYR A 80 -6.70 -11.57 6.56
CA TYR A 80 -7.80 -10.73 6.10
C TYR A 80 -7.34 -9.40 5.50
N LYS A 81 -6.24 -8.82 6.01
CA LYS A 81 -5.69 -7.57 5.44
C LYS A 81 -5.06 -7.84 4.08
N LEU A 82 -4.37 -8.98 3.92
CA LEU A 82 -3.85 -9.40 2.63
C LEU A 82 -4.97 -9.64 1.62
N GLN A 83 -6.05 -10.30 2.03
CA GLN A 83 -7.22 -10.51 1.17
C GLN A 83 -7.84 -9.17 0.72
N ARG A 84 -8.00 -8.21 1.64
CA ARG A 84 -8.52 -6.87 1.30
C ARG A 84 -7.60 -6.12 0.34
N TYR A 85 -6.30 -6.22 0.52
CA TYR A 85 -5.30 -5.65 -0.38
C TYR A 85 -5.36 -6.29 -1.77
N ASN A 86 -5.43 -7.62 -1.86
CA ASN A 86 -5.54 -8.34 -3.14
C ASN A 86 -6.84 -8.00 -3.88
N ASN A 87 -7.95 -7.87 -3.16
CA ASN A 87 -9.23 -7.42 -3.73
C ASN A 87 -9.11 -6.01 -4.31
N LEU A 88 -8.40 -5.11 -3.60
CA LEU A 88 -8.13 -3.77 -4.10
C LEU A 88 -7.27 -3.82 -5.37
N ILE A 89 -6.20 -4.61 -5.40
CA ILE A 89 -5.37 -4.78 -6.61
C ILE A 89 -6.22 -5.26 -7.79
N ASN A 90 -7.06 -6.27 -7.60
CA ASN A 90 -7.91 -6.79 -8.66
C ASN A 90 -8.90 -5.73 -9.16
N TYR A 91 -9.51 -4.96 -8.26
CA TYR A 91 -10.34 -3.82 -8.64
C TYR A 91 -9.57 -2.80 -9.48
N LEU A 92 -8.36 -2.43 -9.05
CA LEU A 92 -7.54 -1.42 -9.71
C LEU A 92 -7.10 -1.85 -11.11
N LYS A 93 -6.76 -3.14 -11.31
CA LYS A 93 -6.44 -3.71 -12.63
C LYS A 93 -7.59 -3.59 -13.62
N ASN A 94 -8.81 -3.75 -13.13
CA ASN A 94 -10.03 -3.68 -13.95
C ASN A 94 -10.57 -2.25 -14.10
N SER A 95 -9.98 -1.27 -13.43
CA SER A 95 -10.47 0.11 -13.42
C SER A 95 -9.77 0.97 -14.48
N ASN A 96 -10.55 1.53 -15.42
CA ASN A 96 -10.04 2.48 -16.41
C ASN A 96 -9.32 3.69 -15.81
N ARG A 97 -9.70 4.10 -14.58
CA ARG A 97 -9.07 5.24 -13.89
C ARG A 97 -7.64 4.92 -13.43
N TYR A 98 -7.39 3.67 -13.06
CA TYR A 98 -6.15 3.23 -12.41
C TYR A 98 -5.28 2.32 -13.30
N LYS A 99 -5.69 2.04 -14.54
CA LYS A 99 -4.92 1.22 -15.49
C LYS A 99 -3.47 1.67 -15.69
N ASP A 100 -3.20 2.97 -15.60
CA ASP A 100 -1.88 3.57 -15.85
C ASP A 100 -1.09 3.92 -14.57
N ILE A 101 -1.35 3.26 -13.43
CA ILE A 101 -0.54 3.50 -12.22
C ILE A 101 0.82 2.81 -12.34
N SER A 102 1.86 3.42 -11.76
CA SER A 102 3.25 2.96 -11.93
C SER A 102 3.47 1.58 -11.33
N TYR A 103 2.76 1.24 -10.26
CA TYR A 103 2.82 -0.06 -9.59
C TYR A 103 2.65 -1.26 -10.54
N PHE A 104 1.74 -1.16 -11.52
CA PHE A 104 1.53 -2.24 -12.49
C PHE A 104 2.61 -2.27 -13.57
N SER A 105 3.20 -1.12 -13.89
CA SER A 105 4.31 -1.05 -14.86
C SER A 105 5.63 -1.60 -14.31
N SER A 106 5.88 -1.47 -13.00
CA SER A 106 7.08 -2.00 -12.33
C SER A 106 7.00 -3.51 -12.07
N SER A 107 5.81 -4.04 -11.83
CA SER A 107 5.58 -5.48 -11.62
C SER A 107 5.90 -6.33 -12.85
N SER A 108 5.76 -5.80 -14.05
CA SER A 108 6.05 -6.50 -15.31
C SER A 108 7.56 -6.67 -15.60
N LYS A 109 8.43 -5.90 -14.95
CA LYS A 109 9.89 -6.01 -15.10
C LYS A 109 10.48 -7.07 -14.16
N ASN A 110 9.91 -7.22 -12.97
CA ASN A 110 10.39 -8.19 -11.97
C ASN A 110 10.11 -9.66 -12.32
N SER A 111 9.28 -9.97 -13.32
CA SER A 111 9.06 -11.35 -13.76
C SER A 111 10.17 -11.91 -14.65
N GLU A 112 10.98 -11.06 -15.29
CA GLU A 112 12.13 -11.51 -16.08
C GLU A 112 13.36 -11.73 -15.20
N ASP A 113 13.56 -10.90 -14.16
CA ASP A 113 14.69 -11.04 -13.24
C ASP A 113 14.56 -12.24 -12.27
N LYS A 114 13.35 -12.73 -11.99
CA LYS A 114 13.16 -13.93 -11.17
C LYS A 114 13.47 -15.24 -11.91
N LYS A 115 13.48 -15.23 -13.25
CA LYS A 115 13.90 -16.41 -14.05
C LYS A 115 15.41 -16.58 -14.07
N SER A 116 16.18 -15.49 -14.06
CA SER A 116 17.65 -15.57 -14.02
C SER A 116 18.16 -16.05 -12.66
N PHE A 117 17.46 -15.75 -11.56
CA PHE A 117 17.87 -16.17 -10.21
C PHE A 117 17.60 -17.67 -9.93
N LEU A 118 16.58 -18.26 -10.56
CA LEU A 118 16.23 -19.68 -10.37
C LEU A 118 17.00 -20.65 -11.30
N LEU A 119 17.58 -20.15 -12.40
CA LEU A 119 18.41 -20.97 -13.30
C LEU A 119 19.91 -20.98 -12.93
N GLY A 120 20.34 -20.16 -11.98
CA GLY A 120 21.75 -19.98 -11.62
C GLY A 120 22.31 -20.84 -10.49
N ARG A 121 21.51 -21.74 -9.87
CA ARG A 121 21.98 -22.61 -8.79
C ARG A 121 21.72 -24.09 -9.08
N CYS A 122 22.30 -24.57 -10.16
CA CYS A 122 22.46 -26.01 -10.39
C CYS A 122 23.94 -26.37 -10.45
N TRP A 123 24.42 -26.96 -9.36
CA TRP A 123 25.55 -27.90 -9.25
C TRP A 123 26.93 -27.47 -9.75
N ARG A 124 27.83 -27.22 -8.78
CA ARG A 124 29.22 -27.68 -8.84
C ARG A 124 29.68 -28.10 -7.44
N SER A 125 29.39 -29.34 -7.10
CA SER A 125 30.34 -30.17 -6.35
C SER A 125 31.56 -30.44 -7.24
N VAL A 126 32.66 -30.94 -6.65
CA VAL A 126 34.00 -31.22 -7.25
C VAL A 126 34.94 -30.01 -7.06
N LEU A 127 36.00 -30.02 -6.24
CA LEU A 127 36.88 -31.07 -5.69
C LEU A 127 37.16 -30.85 -4.19
#